data_AF-A0A1B2DRT1-F1
#
_entry.id   AF-A0A1B2DRT1-F1
#
_cell.length_a   1.000
_cell.length_b   1.000
_cell.length_c   1.000
_cell.angle_alpha   90.00
_cell.angle_beta   90.00
_cell.angle_gamma   90.00
#
_symmetry.space_group_name_H-M   'P 1'
#
loop_
_entity.id
_entity.type
_entity.pdbx_description
1 polymer ?
#
loop_
_entity_poly.entity_id
_entity_poly.type
_entity_poly.pdbx_seq_one_letter_code
_entity_poly.pdbx_strand_id
1 'polypeptide(L)' 'MREKQDNVELSEAVKLQNEKISLAKKLGIWQAYNPVEGYQKKKEYTRIKEIDQRLAEIVNG' A
#
# COMPACT_ATOMS: atom_id res chain seq x y z
N MET A 1 -26.28 -4.34 10.80
CA MET A 1 -24.86 -4.73 10.98
C MET A 1 -23.96 -4.37 9.79
N ARG A 2 -24.46 -3.78 8.68
CA ARG A 2 -23.64 -3.37 7.52
C ARG A 2 -22.74 -2.15 7.79
N GLU A 3 -23.25 -1.10 8.44
CA GLU A 3 -22.49 0.14 8.67
C GLU A 3 -21.18 -0.03 9.47
N LYS A 4 -21.08 -1.06 10.34
CA LYS A 4 -19.84 -1.34 11.08
C LYS A 4 -18.78 -2.01 10.22
N GLN A 5 -19.18 -2.78 9.20
CA GLN A 5 -18.27 -3.48 8.30
C GLN A 5 -17.63 -2.48 7.32
N ASP A 6 -18.45 -1.62 6.71
CA ASP A 6 -18.02 -0.62 5.73
C ASP A 6 -17.01 0.38 6.32
N ASN A 7 -17.20 0.77 7.59
CA ASN A 7 -16.30 1.70 8.29
C ASN A 7 -14.95 1.03 8.68
N VAL A 8 -14.94 -0.28 8.87
CA VAL A 8 -13.72 -1.06 9.17
C VAL A 8 -12.90 -1.25 7.89
N GLU A 9 -13.53 -1.55 6.77
CA GLU A 9 -12.85 -1.71 5.47
C GLU A 9 -12.25 -0.40 4.96
N LEU A 10 -12.97 0.73 5.11
CA LEU A 10 -12.41 2.06 4.85
C LEU A 10 -11.19 2.35 5.74
N SER A 11 -11.23 1.94 7.02
CA SER A 11 -10.12 2.12 7.95
C SER A 11 -8.89 1.27 7.58
N GLU A 12 -9.10 0.03 7.13
CA GLU A 12 -8.03 -0.85 6.65
C GLU A 12 -7.40 -0.31 5.37
N ALA A 13 -8.22 0.10 4.39
CA ALA A 13 -7.74 0.68 3.14
C ALA A 13 -6.86 1.93 3.37
N VAL A 14 -7.26 2.82 4.27
CA VAL A 14 -6.48 4.03 4.61
C VAL A 14 -5.14 3.66 5.27
N LYS A 15 -5.10 2.66 6.15
CA LYS A 15 -3.84 2.19 6.76
C LYS A 15 -2.90 1.62 5.71
N LEU A 16 -3.41 0.79 4.82
CA LEU A 16 -2.66 0.19 3.72
C LEU A 16 -2.11 1.24 2.76
N GLN A 17 -2.91 2.24 2.38
CA GLN A 17 -2.44 3.37 1.54
C GLN A 17 -1.31 4.14 2.21
N ASN A 18 -1.43 4.46 3.50
CA ASN A 18 -0.38 5.15 4.25
C ASN A 18 0.91 4.32 4.34
N GLU A 19 0.80 3.01 4.55
CA GLU A 19 1.93 2.09 4.54
C GLU A 19 2.62 2.10 3.17
N LYS A 20 1.85 1.95 2.08
CA LYS A 20 2.37 1.98 0.70
C LYS A 20 3.13 3.27 0.41
N ILE A 21 2.56 4.43 0.78
CA ILE A 21 3.21 5.74 0.58
C ILE A 21 4.53 5.80 1.35
N SER A 22 4.56 5.33 2.60
CA SER A 22 5.78 5.29 3.41
C SER A 22 6.87 4.42 2.77
N LEU A 23 6.50 3.23 2.30
CA LEU A 23 7.43 2.32 1.62
C LEU A 23 7.92 2.91 0.28
N ALA A 24 7.03 3.51 -0.50
CA ALA A 24 7.38 4.15 -1.77
C ALA A 24 8.36 5.32 -1.57
N LYS A 25 8.15 6.13 -0.52
CA LYS A 25 9.08 7.19 -0.11
C LYS A 25 10.45 6.63 0.29
N LYS A 26 10.49 5.57 1.10
CA LYS A 26 11.75 4.90 1.51
C LYS A 26 12.53 4.35 0.31
N LEU A 27 11.82 3.84 -0.69
CA LEU A 27 12.41 3.33 -1.91
C LEU A 27 12.76 4.42 -2.92
N GLY A 28 12.35 5.67 -2.69
CA GLY A 28 12.58 6.78 -3.61
C GLY A 28 11.69 6.74 -4.87
N ILE A 29 10.65 5.91 -4.89
CA ILE A 29 9.73 5.76 -6.03
C ILE A 29 8.45 6.60 -5.88
N TRP A 30 8.45 7.54 -4.94
CA TRP A 30 7.32 8.44 -4.70
C TRP A 30 7.66 9.88 -5.12
N GLN A 31 6.81 10.48 -5.95
CA GLN A 31 6.95 11.83 -6.54
C GLN A 31 8.19 12.02 -7.43
N ALA A 32 9.38 12.20 -6.84
CA ALA A 32 10.58 12.63 -7.56
C ALA A 32 11.35 11.50 -8.27
N TYR A 33 10.77 10.28 -8.33
CA TYR A 33 11.34 9.06 -8.89
C TYR A 33 12.88 9.01 -8.86
N ASN A 34 13.43 8.90 -7.64
CA ASN A 34 14.84 8.73 -7.37
C ASN A 34 15.07 7.41 -6.62
N PRO A 35 14.87 6.26 -7.29
CA PRO A 35 14.87 4.97 -6.62
C PRO A 35 16.23 4.61 -6.01
N VAL A 36 16.20 4.03 -4.82
CA VAL A 36 17.40 3.40 -4.25
C VAL A 36 17.86 2.22 -5.11
N GLU A 37 19.17 2.00 -5.18
CA GLU A 37 19.73 0.92 -5.99
C GLU A 37 19.10 -0.43 -5.62
N GLY A 38 18.69 -1.17 -6.65
CA GLY A 38 18.06 -2.48 -6.49
C GLY A 38 16.72 -2.47 -5.74
N TYR A 39 16.00 -1.34 -5.68
CA TYR A 39 14.72 -1.23 -4.94
C TYR A 39 13.74 -2.37 -5.23
N GLN A 40 13.70 -2.88 -6.47
CA GLN A 40 12.82 -3.97 -6.89
C GLN A 40 13.09 -5.31 -6.18
N LYS A 41 14.29 -5.49 -5.63
CA LYS A 41 14.69 -6.69 -4.87
C LYS A 41 14.50 -6.50 -3.36
N LYS A 42 14.15 -5.29 -2.91
CA LYS A 42 13.98 -4.97 -1.49
C LYS A 42 12.62 -5.43 -0.98
N LYS A 43 12.57 -5.82 0.29
CA LYS A 43 11.35 -6.33 0.94
C LYS A 43 10.22 -5.31 0.91
N GLU A 44 10.54 -4.03 0.98
CA GLU A 44 9.60 -2.92 0.89
C GLU A 44 8.85 -2.92 -0.45
N TYR A 45 9.50 -3.29 -1.55
CA TYR A 45 8.86 -3.36 -2.85
C TYR A 45 7.91 -4.55 -2.96
N THR A 46 8.30 -5.70 -2.41
CA THR A 46 7.40 -6.86 -2.26
C THR A 46 6.18 -6.48 -1.43
N ARG A 47 6.39 -5.79 -0.30
CA ARG A 47 5.30 -5.36 0.58
C ARG A 47 4.33 -4.39 -0.11
N ILE A 48 4.83 -3.47 -0.95
CA ILE A 48 3.98 -2.60 -1.77
C ILE A 48 3.07 -3.42 -2.70
N LYS A 49 3.57 -4.50 -3.31
CA LYS A 49 2.75 -5.38 -4.17
C LYS A 49 1.67 -6.11 -3.41
N GLU A 50 1.99 -6.63 -2.21
CA GLU A 50 1.01 -7.26 -1.33
C GLU A 50 -0.10 -6.28 -0.93
N ILE A 51 0.27 -5.04 -0.59
CA ILE A 51 -0.69 -3.98 -0.27
C ILE A 51 -1.59 -3.69 -1.47
N ASP A 52 -1.04 -3.62 -2.68
CA ASP A 52 -1.83 -3.37 -3.89
C ASP A 52 -2.84 -4.48 -4.17
N GLN A 53 -2.45 -5.74 -3.95
CA GLN A 53 -3.38 -6.86 -4.04
C GLN A 53 -4.49 -6.75 -2.98
N ARG A 54 -4.13 -6.45 -1.72
CA ARG A 54 -5.12 -6.32 -0.64
C ARG A 54 -6.08 -5.16 -0.85
N LEU A 55 -5.59 -4.03 -1.35
CA LEU A 55 -6.43 -2.89 -1.71
C LEU A 55 -7.39 -3.25 -2.86
N ALA A 56 -6.94 -4.03 -3.85
CA ALA A 56 -7.79 -4.51 -4.93
C ALA A 56 -8.89 -5.46 -4.43
N GLU A 57 -8.59 -6.30 -3.43
CA GLU A 57 -9.60 -7.15 -2.77
C GLU A 57 -10.66 -6.31 -2.04
N ILE A 58 -10.26 -5.23 -1.35
CA ILE A 58 -11.20 -4.35 -0.64
C ILE A 58 -12.11 -3.58 -1.62
N VAL A 59 -11.59 -3.16 -2.79
CA VAL A 59 -12.38 -2.40 -3.77
C VAL A 59 -13.31 -3.29 -4.60
N ASN A 60 -12.90 -4.53 -4.91
CA ASN A 60 -13.68 -5.46 -5.73
C ASN A 60 -14.50 -6.48 -4.91
N GLY A 61 -14.39 -6.42 -3.58
CA GLY A 61 -15.05 -7.31 -2.62
C GLY A 61 -16.47 -6.92 -2.27
#